data_AF-A0A317YLL7-F1
#
_entry.id   AF-A0A317YLL7-F1
#
_cell.length_a   1.000
_cell.length_b   1.000
_cell.length_c   1.000
_cell.angle_alpha   90.00
_cell.angle_beta   90.00
_cell.angle_gamma   90.00
#
_symmetry.space_group_name_H-M   'P 1'
#
loop_
_entity.id
_entity.type
_entity.pdbx_description
1 polymer ?
#
loop_
_entity_poly.entity_id
_entity_poly.type
_entity_poly.pdbx_seq_one_letter_code
_entity_poly.pdbx_strand_id
1 'polypeptide(L)'
;MMGKGKDKVDGDNCTRERTILWDEDQTKFMLGWYMDFIKDQHAGFKVKKQHHFKCAESLNRQFNMGVTATQVERHFRHYKENWKFIATALNKSGNTFDTTRSMVIISESEKEKLKVFCFSILILFSQHGP
;
A
#
# COMPACT_ATOMS: atom_id res chain seq x y z
N MET A 1 13.08 58.08 -12.30
CA MET A 1 13.04 57.49 -10.95
C MET A 1 11.91 56.46 -10.93
N MET A 2 12.24 55.17 -10.78
CA MET A 2 11.99 54.34 -9.57
C MET A 2 10.47 54.17 -9.31
N GLY A 3 9.85 53.01 -9.17
CA GLY A 3 10.22 51.59 -9.13
C GLY A 3 8.88 50.84 -8.93
N LYS A 4 8.60 49.77 -9.66
CA LYS A 4 8.67 48.38 -9.16
C LYS A 4 7.92 48.16 -7.84
N GLY A 5 6.69 47.67 -7.93
CA GLY A 5 5.95 47.02 -6.85
C GLY A 5 5.30 45.76 -7.39
N LYS A 6 6.08 44.68 -7.47
CA LYS A 6 5.63 43.35 -7.87
C LYS A 6 5.17 42.67 -6.59
N ASP A 7 3.87 42.57 -6.39
CA ASP A 7 3.30 41.74 -5.32
C ASP A 7 3.77 40.31 -5.56
N LYS A 8 4.72 39.87 -4.73
CA LYS A 8 5.04 38.47 -4.56
C LYS A 8 4.03 37.93 -3.56
N VAL A 9 2.97 37.32 -4.07
CA VAL A 9 2.28 36.27 -3.32
C VAL A 9 3.27 35.11 -3.25
N ASP A 10 4.13 35.13 -2.23
CA ASP A 10 4.78 33.93 -1.70
C ASP A 10 3.66 33.11 -1.04
N GLY A 11 2.85 32.48 -1.88
CA GLY A 11 2.02 31.36 -1.49
C GLY A 11 2.92 30.15 -1.38
N ASP A 12 3.75 30.10 -0.32
CA ASP A 12 4.24 28.83 0.21
C ASP A 12 3.05 28.08 0.80
N ASN A 13 2.15 27.63 -0.08
CA ASN A 13 1.25 26.56 0.24
C ASN A 13 2.09 25.30 0.16
N CYS A 14 2.94 25.10 1.18
CA CYS A 14 3.30 23.77 1.65
C CYS A 14 1.99 23.10 2.02
N THR A 15 1.29 22.63 0.99
CA THR A 15 0.00 21.99 1.07
C THR A 15 0.34 20.68 1.74
N ARG A 16 0.32 20.66 3.07
CA ARG A 16 0.50 19.44 3.84
C ARG A 16 -0.51 18.48 3.26
N GLU A 17 0.00 17.51 2.52
CA GLU A 17 -0.83 16.55 1.81
C GLU A 17 -1.79 15.97 2.83
N ARG A 18 -3.10 16.08 2.57
CA ARG A 18 -4.13 15.74 3.55
C ARG A 18 -3.88 14.32 4.07
N THR A 19 -3.81 14.15 5.39
CA THR A 19 -3.77 12.81 5.98
C THR A 19 -5.10 12.12 5.66
N ILE A 20 -5.04 11.01 4.94
CA ILE A 20 -6.21 10.20 4.61
C ILE A 20 -6.37 9.11 5.66
N LEU A 21 -7.57 9.02 6.22
CA LEU A 21 -8.00 7.88 7.00
C LEU A 21 -8.43 6.79 6.02
N TRP A 22 -7.79 5.64 6.10
CA TRP A 22 -8.07 4.51 5.23
C TRP A 22 -8.99 3.53 5.95
N ASP A 23 -10.16 3.31 5.37
CA ASP A 23 -11.05 2.25 5.81
C ASP A 23 -10.54 0.88 5.33
N GLU A 24 -11.01 -0.18 5.98
CA GLU A 24 -10.64 -1.54 5.60
C GLU A 24 -10.99 -1.84 4.14
N ASP A 25 -12.17 -1.45 3.68
CA ASP A 25 -12.63 -1.75 2.33
C ASP A 25 -11.81 -1.02 1.25
N GLN A 26 -11.39 0.21 1.54
CA GLN A 26 -10.50 0.99 0.66
C GLN A 26 -9.12 0.34 0.58
N THR A 27 -8.61 -0.12 1.72
CA THR A 27 -7.33 -0.86 1.79
C THR A 27 -7.43 -2.18 1.03
N LYS A 28 -8.49 -2.96 1.25
CA LYS A 28 -8.75 -4.23 0.55
C LYS A 28 -8.85 -4.02 -0.96
N PHE A 29 -9.58 -3.00 -1.39
CA PHE A 29 -9.67 -2.65 -2.80
C PHE A 29 -8.31 -2.26 -3.38
N MET A 30 -7.53 -1.40 -2.70
CA MET A 30 -6.20 -1.00 -3.16
C MET A 30 -5.29 -2.23 -3.33
N LEU A 31 -5.24 -3.11 -2.34
CA LEU A 31 -4.41 -4.30 -2.38
C LEU A 31 -4.87 -5.27 -3.48
N GLY A 32 -6.18 -5.51 -3.60
CA GLY A 32 -6.77 -6.32 -4.67
C GLY A 32 -6.43 -5.78 -6.06
N TRP A 33 -6.53 -4.46 -6.26
CA TRP A 33 -6.13 -3.81 -7.50
C TRP A 33 -4.67 -4.09 -7.86
N TYR A 34 -3.74 -4.00 -6.90
CA TYR A 34 -2.33 -4.34 -7.17
C TYR A 34 -2.12 -5.82 -7.46
N MET A 35 -2.86 -6.72 -6.79
CA MET A 35 -2.77 -8.15 -7.06
C MET A 35 -3.19 -8.46 -8.49
N ASP A 36 -4.34 -7.93 -8.91
CA ASP A 36 -4.85 -8.09 -10.26
C ASP A 36 -3.93 -7.44 -11.30
N PHE A 37 -3.29 -6.32 -10.95
CA PHE A 37 -2.36 -5.68 -11.86
C PHE A 37 -1.03 -6.45 -12.01
N ILE A 38 -0.48 -6.99 -10.91
CA ILE A 38 0.83 -7.65 -10.88
C ILE A 38 0.78 -9.06 -11.44
N LYS A 39 -0.32 -9.82 -11.26
CA LYS A 39 -0.45 -11.19 -11.77
C LYS A 39 -0.25 -11.29 -13.29
N ASP A 40 -0.59 -10.20 -14.01
CA ASP A 40 -0.47 -10.12 -15.47
C ASP A 40 0.91 -9.60 -15.92
N GLN A 41 1.86 -9.37 -15.00
CA GLN A 41 3.21 -8.88 -15.29
C GLN A 41 4.25 -10.00 -15.29
N HIS A 42 5.42 -9.72 -15.86
CA HIS A 42 6.56 -10.62 -15.84
C HIS A 42 7.20 -10.72 -14.44
N ALA A 43 7.87 -11.83 -14.16
CA ALA A 43 8.69 -11.99 -12.96
C ALA A 43 9.77 -10.90 -12.88
N GLY A 44 10.01 -10.34 -11.68
CA GLY A 44 10.92 -9.19 -11.53
C GLY A 44 10.25 -7.82 -11.70
N PHE A 45 8.94 -7.76 -11.96
CA PHE A 45 8.24 -6.51 -12.22
C PHE A 45 8.29 -5.56 -11.01
N LYS A 46 8.67 -4.29 -11.28
CA LYS A 46 8.75 -3.24 -10.26
C LYS A 46 7.61 -2.24 -10.41
N VAL A 47 6.80 -2.12 -9.36
CA VAL A 47 5.81 -1.05 -9.23
C VAL A 47 6.52 0.30 -9.20
N LYS A 48 6.01 1.25 -10.00
CA LYS A 48 6.49 2.63 -10.19
C LYS A 48 5.35 3.63 -9.97
N LYS A 49 5.68 4.92 -9.88
CA LYS A 49 4.74 6.03 -9.67
C LYS A 49 3.50 6.01 -10.58
N GLN A 50 3.66 5.69 -11.87
CA GLN A 50 2.54 5.62 -12.82
C GLN A 50 1.45 4.59 -12.42
N HIS A 51 1.84 3.52 -11.72
CA HIS A 51 0.91 2.49 -11.27
C HIS A 51 0.14 2.95 -10.04
N HIS A 52 0.80 3.70 -9.14
CA HIS A 52 0.13 4.36 -8.03
C HIS A 52 -0.89 5.39 -8.50
N PHE A 53 -0.62 6.09 -9.60
CA PHE A 53 -1.59 6.98 -10.23
C PHE A 53 -2.84 6.23 -10.73
N LYS A 54 -2.67 5.15 -11.49
CA LYS A 54 -3.81 4.34 -11.98
C LYS A 54 -4.65 3.73 -10.85
N CYS A 55 -3.98 3.28 -9.79
CA CYS A 55 -4.65 2.79 -8.59
C CYS A 55 -5.44 3.92 -7.90
N ALA A 56 -4.86 5.12 -7.78
CA ALA A 56 -5.54 6.30 -7.25
C ALA A 56 -6.78 6.68 -8.07
N GLU A 57 -6.70 6.66 -9.41
CA GLU A 57 -7.86 6.88 -10.28
C GLU A 57 -8.98 5.86 -10.02
N SER A 58 -8.61 4.59 -9.85
CA SER A 58 -9.57 3.50 -9.59
C SER A 58 -10.23 3.67 -8.21
N LEU A 59 -9.45 3.99 -7.17
CA LEU A 59 -9.95 4.28 -5.82
C LEU A 59 -10.88 5.51 -5.82
N ASN A 60 -10.50 6.57 -6.52
CA ASN A 60 -11.29 7.79 -6.61
C ASN A 60 -12.61 7.57 -7.34
N ARG A 61 -12.62 6.74 -8.38
CA ARG A 61 -13.84 6.35 -9.08
C ARG A 61 -14.76 5.50 -8.18
N GLN A 62 -14.19 4.59 -7.39
CA GLN A 62 -14.97 3.66 -6.57
C GLN A 62 -15.53 4.29 -5.29
N PHE A 63 -14.73 5.13 -4.62
CA PHE A 63 -15.03 5.62 -3.27
C PHE A 63 -15.10 7.15 -3.16
N ASN A 64 -14.87 7.90 -4.25
CA ASN A 64 -14.86 9.36 -4.27
C ASN A 64 -13.91 10.01 -3.24
N MET A 65 -12.73 9.42 -3.03
CA MET A 65 -11.81 9.83 -1.95
C MET A 65 -10.94 11.05 -2.26
N GLY A 66 -10.67 11.31 -3.55
CA GLY A 66 -9.71 12.34 -3.97
C GLY A 66 -8.26 12.03 -3.59
N VAL A 67 -7.88 10.75 -3.47
CA VAL A 67 -6.52 10.31 -3.13
C VAL A 67 -5.53 10.59 -4.26
N THR A 68 -4.28 10.90 -3.89
CA THR A 68 -3.15 11.09 -4.80
C THR A 68 -2.35 9.80 -4.99
N ALA A 69 -1.55 9.74 -6.05
CA ALA A 69 -0.59 8.66 -6.25
C ALA A 69 0.40 8.52 -5.07
N THR A 70 0.83 9.63 -4.47
CA THR A 70 1.75 9.64 -3.33
C THR A 70 1.10 9.06 -2.07
N GLN A 71 -0.18 9.37 -1.81
CA GLN A 71 -0.92 8.79 -0.69
C GLN A 71 -1.09 7.27 -0.86
N VAL A 72 -1.43 6.83 -2.08
CA VAL A 72 -1.50 5.39 -2.42
C VAL A 72 -0.15 4.72 -2.26
N GLU A 73 0.94 5.33 -2.75
CA GLU A 73 2.30 4.79 -2.61
C GLU A 73 2.69 4.59 -1.14
N ARG A 74 2.45 5.61 -0.30
CA ARG A 74 2.74 5.55 1.14
C ARG A 74 1.97 4.43 1.82
N HIS A 75 0.67 4.31 1.53
CA HIS A 75 -0.19 3.27 2.11
C HIS A 75 0.23 1.88 1.62
N PHE A 76 0.43 1.70 0.32
CA PHE A 76 0.91 0.45 -0.27
C PHE A 76 2.26 0.01 0.30
N ARG A 77 3.20 0.94 0.46
CA ARG A 77 4.53 0.64 1.02
C ARG A 77 4.45 0.11 2.46
N HIS A 78 3.56 0.65 3.29
CA HIS A 78 3.33 0.15 4.65
C HIS A 78 2.96 -1.34 4.64
N TYR A 79 2.02 -1.77 3.79
CA TYR A 79 1.63 -3.18 3.67
C TYR A 79 2.72 -4.04 3.02
N LYS A 80 3.44 -3.51 2.02
CA LYS A 80 4.53 -4.23 1.35
C LYS A 80 5.72 -4.47 2.29
N GLU A 81 6.05 -3.53 3.16
CA GLU A 81 7.10 -3.68 4.18
C GLU A 81 6.67 -4.71 5.24
N ASN A 82 5.44 -4.62 5.74
CA ASN A 82 4.85 -5.61 6.65
C ASN A 82 4.88 -7.03 6.04
N TRP A 83 4.59 -7.17 4.74
CA TRP A 83 4.67 -8.45 4.04
C TRP A 83 6.04 -9.11 4.13
N LYS A 84 7.14 -8.37 4.01
CA LYS A 84 8.50 -8.97 4.09
C LYS A 84 8.72 -9.68 5.43
N PHE A 85 8.19 -9.13 6.52
CA PHE A 85 8.25 -9.77 7.84
C PHE A 85 7.34 -10.99 7.92
N ILE A 86 6.12 -10.90 7.39
CA ILE A 86 5.15 -12.02 7.36
C ILE A 86 5.66 -13.18 6.49
N ALA A 87 6.19 -12.92 5.29
CA ALA A 87 6.75 -13.93 4.41
C ALA A 87 7.98 -14.62 5.03
N THR A 88 8.83 -13.86 5.72
CA THR A 88 9.96 -14.42 6.48
C THR A 88 9.47 -15.32 7.62
N ALA A 89 8.43 -14.91 8.33
CA ALA A 89 7.82 -15.73 9.37
C ALA A 89 7.18 -17.00 8.79
N LEU A 90 6.42 -16.90 7.69
CA LEU A 90 5.80 -18.03 6.99
C LEU A 90 6.81 -19.09 6.55
N ASN A 91 8.02 -18.67 6.15
CA ASN A 91 9.09 -19.60 5.76
C ASN A 91 9.71 -20.37 6.95
N LYS A 92 9.33 -20.06 8.19
CA LYS A 92 9.74 -20.84 9.38
C LYS A 92 8.76 -21.98 9.63
N SER A 93 9.29 -23.10 10.12
CA SER A 93 8.47 -24.28 10.46
C SER A 93 7.39 -23.94 11.50
N GLY A 94 6.18 -24.48 11.28
CA GLY A 94 5.06 -24.35 12.22
C GLY A 94 4.10 -23.19 11.94
N ASN A 95 4.39 -22.34 10.95
CA ASN A 95 3.47 -21.31 10.48
C ASN A 95 2.73 -21.82 9.23
N THR A 96 1.44 -21.52 9.14
CA THR A 96 0.61 -21.98 8.03
C THR A 96 -0.22 -20.83 7.47
N PHE A 97 -0.66 -21.00 6.24
CA PHE A 97 -1.54 -20.06 5.59
C PHE A 97 -2.95 -20.64 5.49
N ASP A 98 -3.93 -19.94 6.06
CA ASP A 98 -5.36 -20.28 5.94
C ASP A 98 -5.92 -19.57 4.71
N THR A 99 -6.05 -20.34 3.62
CA THR A 99 -6.63 -19.89 2.36
C THR A 99 -8.11 -19.55 2.46
N THR A 100 -8.85 -20.18 3.38
CA THR A 100 -10.29 -19.94 3.57
C THR A 100 -10.52 -18.59 4.21
N ARG A 101 -9.67 -18.22 5.18
CA ARG A 101 -9.77 -16.94 5.91
C ARG A 101 -8.91 -15.84 5.30
N SER A 102 -8.08 -16.17 4.32
CA SER A 102 -7.03 -15.27 3.82
C SER A 102 -6.13 -14.74 4.93
N MET A 103 -5.81 -15.59 5.91
CA MET A 103 -5.09 -15.26 7.14
C MET A 103 -3.83 -16.10 7.27
N VAL A 104 -2.78 -15.50 7.83
CA VAL A 104 -1.56 -16.21 8.21
C VAL A 104 -1.72 -16.68 9.66
N ILE A 105 -1.61 -17.98 9.88
CA ILE A 105 -1.60 -18.58 11.22
C ILE A 105 -0.13 -18.63 11.66
N ILE A 106 0.23 -17.75 12.58
CA ILE A 106 1.57 -17.67 13.17
C ILE A 106 1.56 -18.35 14.52
N SER A 107 2.58 -19.14 14.82
CA SER A 107 2.79 -19.71 16.14
C SER A 107 2.90 -18.60 17.21
N GLU A 108 2.44 -18.91 18.42
CA GLU A 108 2.41 -17.94 19.52
C GLU A 108 3.80 -17.36 19.84
N SER A 109 4.85 -18.19 19.74
CA SER A 109 6.25 -17.81 19.96
C SER A 109 6.81 -16.86 18.89
N GLU A 110 6.23 -16.82 17.69
CA GLU A 110 6.61 -15.86 16.64
C GLU A 110 5.71 -14.61 16.66
N LYS A 111 4.46 -14.73 17.11
CA LYS A 111 3.55 -13.59 17.29
C LYS A 111 4.13 -12.52 18.22
N GLU A 112 4.78 -12.91 19.31
CA GLU A 112 5.43 -11.98 20.25
C GLU A 112 6.59 -11.19 19.62
N LYS A 113 7.21 -11.72 18.58
CA LYS A 113 8.33 -11.10 17.86
C LYS A 113 7.87 -10.19 16.72
N LEU A 114 6.61 -10.32 16.31
CA LEU A 114 6.02 -9.63 15.18
C LEU A 114 5.18 -8.44 15.67
N LYS A 115 5.71 -7.23 15.51
CA LYS A 115 4.94 -5.98 15.68
C LYS A 115 4.06 -5.74 14.45
N VAL A 116 3.17 -6.68 14.11
CA VAL A 116 2.36 -6.63 12.88
C VAL A 116 0.94 -6.19 13.22
N PHE A 117 0.55 -5.01 12.75
CA PHE A 117 -0.85 -4.59 12.73
C PHE A 117 -1.47 -4.98 11.38
N CYS A 118 -2.68 -5.53 11.46
CA CYS A 118 -3.58 -5.86 10.36
C CYS A 118 -3.27 -7.18 9.61
N PHE A 119 -3.96 -8.24 10.05
CA PHE A 119 -4.16 -9.47 9.30
C PHE A 119 -5.41 -9.31 8.44
N SER A 120 -5.26 -9.37 7.12
CA SER A 120 -6.20 -9.97 6.16
C SER A 120 -5.77 -9.58 4.75
N ILE A 121 -5.66 -10.57 3.85
CA ILE A 121 -5.64 -10.41 2.38
C ILE A 121 -4.29 -9.97 1.78
N LEU A 122 -3.30 -10.88 1.78
CA LEU A 122 -2.09 -10.75 0.94
C LEU A 122 -1.59 -12.15 0.46
N ILE A 123 -2.45 -12.91 -0.24
CA ILE A 123 -2.09 -14.25 -0.76
C ILE A 123 -1.12 -14.18 -1.95
N LEU A 124 -1.17 -13.14 -2.78
CA LEU A 124 -0.56 -13.23 -4.12
C LEU A 124 0.88 -12.74 -4.24
N PHE A 125 1.45 -12.05 -3.23
CA PHE A 125 2.90 -11.76 -3.25
C PHE A 125 3.78 -13.00 -3.03
N SER A 126 3.22 -14.10 -2.50
CA SER A 126 3.97 -15.33 -2.24
C SER A 126 4.06 -16.26 -3.45
N GLN A 127 3.10 -16.22 -4.38
CA GLN A 127 3.06 -17.16 -5.50
C GLN A 127 3.87 -16.71 -6.72
N HIS A 128 4.13 -15.40 -6.86
CA HIS A 128 4.80 -14.86 -8.05
C HIS A 128 6.18 -14.23 -7.79
N GLY A 129 6.65 -14.15 -6.54
CA GLY A 129 7.98 -13.65 -6.20
C GLY A 129 8.21 -12.16 -6.55
N PRO A 130 9.27 -11.52 -6.01
CA PRO A 130 9.74 -10.21 -6.48
C PRO A 130 10.32 -10.24 -7.89
#